data_AF-A0A2D6DI05-F1
#
_entry.id   AF-A0A2D6DI05-F1
#
_cell.length_a   1.000
_cell.length_b   1.000
_cell.length_c   1.000
_cell.angle_alpha   90.00
_cell.angle_beta   90.00
_cell.angle_gamma   90.00
#
_symmetry.space_group_name_H-M   'P 1'
#
loop_
_entity.id
_entity.type
_entity.pdbx_description
1 polymer ?
#
loop_
_entity_poly.entity_id
_entity_poly.type
_entity_poly.pdbx_seq_one_letter_code
_entity_poly.pdbx_strand_id
1 'polypeptide(L)'
;MPKNLALTLLLLSGGLMLIERATALVSTLVGKLYCGADYMQPVDGYIGTMSCGFNSDVYVTIALFTTMFIGMFGFIFGAMRAQPEDEQE
;
A
#
# COMPACT_ATOMS: atom_id res chain seq x y z
N MET A 1 -12.04 15.44 -12.75
CA MET A 1 -10.64 14.94 -12.74
C MET A 1 -10.16 14.34 -11.41
N PRO A 2 -10.30 14.98 -10.22
CA PRO A 2 -9.70 14.45 -8.98
C PRO A 2 -10.38 13.17 -8.46
N LYS A 3 -11.68 13.00 -8.72
CA LYS A 3 -12.44 11.78 -8.35
C LYS A 3 -11.87 10.51 -8.99
N ASN A 4 -11.50 10.57 -10.27
CA ASN A 4 -10.98 9.40 -11.00
C ASN A 4 -9.60 9.00 -10.46
N LEU A 5 -8.74 9.99 -10.15
CA LEU A 5 -7.45 9.75 -9.51
C LEU A 5 -7.60 9.11 -8.12
N ALA A 6 -8.51 9.64 -7.30
CA ALA A 6 -8.77 9.12 -5.96
C ALA A 6 -9.34 7.69 -6.00
N LEU A 7 -10.27 7.42 -6.91
CA LEU A 7 -10.81 6.08 -7.14
C LEU A 7 -9.72 5.10 -7.60
N THR A 8 -8.88 5.51 -8.56
CA THR A 8 -7.74 4.71 -9.03
C THR A 8 -6.77 4.40 -7.90
N LEU A 9 -6.43 5.39 -7.08
CA LEU A 9 -5.60 5.20 -5.89
C LEU A 9 -6.20 4.17 -4.93
N LEU A 10 -7.49 4.27 -4.65
CA LEU A 10 -8.20 3.41 -3.71
C LEU A 10 -8.28 1.95 -4.21
N LEU A 11 -8.59 1.77 -5.50
CA LEU A 11 -8.63 0.46 -6.15
C LEU A 11 -7.25 -0.17 -6.28
N LEU A 12 -6.23 0.61 -6.66
CA LEU A 12 -4.85 0.11 -6.75
C LEU A 12 -4.29 -0.24 -5.38
N SER A 13 -4.44 0.61 -4.38
CA SER A 13 -3.92 0.34 -3.03
C SER A 13 -4.62 -0.86 -2.40
N GLY A 14 -5.95 -0.96 -2.55
CA GLY A 14 -6.72 -2.11 -2.08
C GLY A 14 -6.34 -3.40 -2.80
N GLY A 15 -6.22 -3.37 -4.13
CA GLY A 15 -5.81 -4.51 -4.93
C GLY A 15 -4.39 -4.99 -4.62
N LEU A 16 -3.44 -4.05 -4.53
CA LEU A 16 -2.06 -4.34 -4.11
C LEU A 16 -2.00 -4.92 -2.71
N MET A 17 -2.84 -4.45 -1.78
CA MET A 17 -2.89 -4.98 -0.42
C MET A 17 -3.39 -6.43 -0.39
N LEU A 18 -4.38 -6.78 -1.22
CA LEU A 18 -4.85 -8.18 -1.34
C LEU A 18 -3.76 -9.08 -1.95
N ILE A 19 -3.08 -8.62 -3.00
CA ILE A 19 -1.96 -9.35 -3.61
C ILE A 19 -0.84 -9.53 -2.58
N GLU A 20 -0.53 -8.48 -1.83
CA GLU A 20 0.51 -8.52 -0.81
C GLU A 20 0.19 -9.51 0.30
N ARG A 21 -1.06 -9.56 0.77
CA ARG A 21 -1.48 -10.55 1.78
C ARG A 21 -1.54 -11.98 1.23
N ALA A 22 -1.83 -12.15 -0.05
CA ALA A 22 -1.87 -13.48 -0.66
C ALA A 22 -0.48 -14.03 -1.00
N THR A 23 0.50 -13.17 -1.32
CA THR A 23 1.75 -13.60 -1.96
C THR A 23 3.03 -13.06 -1.32
N ALA A 24 2.94 -12.04 -0.45
CA ALA A 24 4.08 -11.29 0.09
C ALA A 24 5.07 -10.79 -0.98
N LEU A 25 4.59 -10.62 -2.22
CA LEU A 25 5.45 -10.42 -3.39
C LEU A 25 6.11 -9.03 -3.36
N VAL A 26 5.35 -7.99 -3.01
CA VAL A 26 5.85 -6.62 -3.00
C VAL A 26 6.80 -6.43 -1.82
N SER A 27 6.45 -6.88 -0.61
CA SER A 27 7.38 -6.84 0.53
C SER A 27 8.64 -7.65 0.27
N THR A 28 8.53 -8.81 -0.36
CA THR A 28 9.71 -9.63 -0.68
C THR A 28 10.62 -8.94 -1.69
N LEU A 29 10.05 -8.33 -2.74
CA LEU A 29 10.82 -7.57 -3.71
C LEU A 29 11.48 -6.34 -3.09
N VAL A 30 10.72 -5.53 -2.34
CA VAL A 30 11.24 -4.34 -1.65
C VAL A 30 12.32 -4.72 -0.65
N GLY A 31 12.09 -5.80 0.09
CA GLY A 31 13.04 -6.36 1.03
C GLY A 31 14.34 -6.80 0.37
N LYS A 32 14.27 -7.55 -0.74
CA LYS A 32 15.44 -7.95 -1.53
C LYS A 32 16.14 -6.75 -2.18
N LEU A 33 15.41 -5.72 -2.56
CA LEU A 33 15.99 -4.52 -3.13
C LEU A 33 16.79 -3.71 -2.10
N TYR A 34 16.35 -3.72 -0.84
CA TYR A 34 17.01 -3.00 0.25
C TYR A 34 18.12 -3.82 0.93
N CYS A 35 17.84 -5.07 1.27
CA CYS A 35 18.73 -5.97 2.02
C CYS A 35 19.45 -7.00 1.15
N GLY A 36 19.25 -6.99 -0.17
CA GLY A 36 19.93 -7.90 -1.08
C GLY A 36 19.61 -9.37 -0.83
N ALA A 37 20.63 -10.22 -0.97
CA ALA A 37 20.55 -11.66 -0.75
C ALA A 37 20.30 -12.03 0.72
N ASP A 38 20.58 -11.11 1.64
CA ASP A 38 20.37 -11.34 3.07
C ASP A 38 18.88 -11.27 3.43
N TYR A 39 18.02 -10.66 2.60
CA TYR A 39 16.60 -10.60 2.88
C TYR A 39 15.95 -12.00 3.00
N MET A 40 15.35 -12.29 4.16
CA MET A 40 14.81 -13.61 4.55
C MET A 40 15.85 -14.73 4.68
N GLN A 41 17.13 -14.42 4.79
CA GLN A 41 18.12 -15.43 5.11
C GLN A 41 17.87 -15.96 6.54
N PRO A 42 17.76 -17.28 6.75
CA PRO A 42 17.51 -17.83 8.08
C PRO A 42 18.71 -17.56 8.99
N VAL A 43 18.48 -16.90 10.12
CA VAL A 43 19.48 -16.81 11.20
C VAL A 43 19.19 -17.96 12.16
N ASP A 44 20.18 -18.80 12.41
CA ASP A 44 20.08 -19.99 13.27
C ASP A 44 18.97 -20.98 12.88
N GLY A 45 18.71 -21.13 11.58
CA GLY A 45 17.76 -22.12 11.06
C GLY A 45 16.28 -21.73 11.16
N TYR A 46 15.98 -20.53 11.66
CA TYR A 46 14.62 -20.00 11.69
C TYR A 46 14.39 -19.02 10.54
N ILE A 47 13.42 -19.33 9.67
CA ILE A 47 12.88 -18.37 8.70
C ILE A 47 11.98 -17.42 9.48
N GLY A 48 12.51 -16.29 9.94
CA GLY A 48 11.75 -15.31 10.70
C GLY A 48 12.60 -14.27 11.43
N THR A 49 13.85 -14.59 11.70
CA THR A 49 14.86 -13.63 12.16
C THR A 49 15.41 -12.89 10.95
N MET A 50 15.08 -11.60 10.83
CA MET A 50 15.62 -10.76 9.76
C MET A 50 17.12 -10.59 10.00
N SER A 51 17.93 -11.31 9.24
CA SER A 51 19.40 -11.11 9.15
C SER A 51 19.78 -9.63 8.99
N CYS A 52 18.97 -8.87 8.25
CA CYS A 52 19.15 -7.44 7.98
C CYS A 52 18.33 -6.51 8.91
N GLY A 53 17.53 -7.05 9.84
CA GLY A 53 16.68 -6.26 10.76
C GLY A 53 15.54 -5.45 10.10
N PHE A 54 15.31 -5.59 8.79
CA PHE A 54 14.33 -4.82 8.03
C PHE A 54 13.08 -5.65 7.70
N ASN A 55 11.93 -5.27 8.29
CA ASN A 55 10.64 -5.89 8.02
C ASN A 55 9.89 -5.17 6.90
N SER A 56 10.20 -5.49 5.65
CA SER A 56 9.54 -4.85 4.50
C SER A 56 8.02 -5.09 4.45
N ASP A 57 7.48 -6.18 5.02
CA ASP A 57 6.02 -6.44 5.05
C ASP A 57 5.28 -5.35 5.83
N VAL A 58 5.82 -4.97 6.99
CA VAL A 58 5.24 -3.92 7.84
C VAL A 58 5.29 -2.58 7.12
N TYR A 59 6.44 -2.21 6.53
CA TYR A 59 6.57 -0.93 5.83
C TYR A 59 5.69 -0.84 4.58
N VAL A 60 5.64 -1.90 3.76
CA VAL A 60 4.78 -1.96 2.58
C VAL A 60 3.31 -1.92 2.98
N THR A 61 2.91 -2.66 4.02
CA THR A 61 1.55 -2.61 4.57
C THR A 61 1.18 -1.19 5.00
N ILE A 62 2.04 -0.52 5.77
CA ILE A 62 1.79 0.86 6.23
C ILE A 62 1.62 1.79 5.02
N ALA A 63 2.51 1.71 4.03
CA ALA A 63 2.44 2.55 2.84
C ALA A 63 1.15 2.33 2.04
N LEU A 64 0.74 1.06 1.84
CA LEU A 64 -0.52 0.72 1.15
C LEU A 64 -1.74 1.21 1.92
N PHE A 65 -1.75 1.06 3.25
CA PHE A 65 -2.82 1.61 4.07
C PHE A 65 -2.89 3.13 4.00
N THR A 66 -1.77 3.83 4.15
CA THR A 66 -1.73 5.29 4.10
C THR A 66 -2.22 5.82 2.74
N THR A 67 -1.79 5.20 1.65
CA THR A 67 -2.26 5.59 0.30
C THR A 67 -3.75 5.32 0.12
N MET A 68 -4.27 4.22 0.68
CA MET A 68 -5.71 3.93 0.70
C MET A 68 -6.50 4.99 1.46
N PHE A 69 -6.03 5.41 2.64
CA PHE A 69 -6.66 6.48 3.41
C PHE A 69 -6.65 7.82 2.65
N ILE A 70 -5.52 8.18 2.02
CA ILE A 70 -5.43 9.39 1.19
C ILE A 70 -6.42 9.32 0.01
N GLY A 71 -6.50 8.18 -0.67
CA GLY A 71 -7.46 7.94 -1.74
C GLY A 71 -8.91 8.06 -1.24
N MET A 72 -9.21 7.50 -0.07
CA MET A 72 -10.54 7.56 0.55
C MET A 72 -10.93 8.99 0.90
N PHE A 73 -10.09 9.73 1.62
CA PHE A 73 -10.37 11.13 1.95
C PHE A 73 -10.46 11.99 0.69
N GLY A 74 -9.56 11.81 -0.27
CA GLY A 74 -9.61 12.52 -1.55
C GLY A 74 -10.90 12.26 -2.34
N PHE A 75 -11.39 11.02 -2.31
CA PHE A 75 -12.67 10.65 -2.93
C PHE A 75 -13.85 11.30 -2.21
N ILE A 76 -13.91 11.23 -0.87
CA ILE A 76 -15.00 11.82 -0.08
C ILE A 76 -15.01 13.35 -0.25
N PHE A 77 -13.89 14.04 -0.08
CA PHE A 77 -13.83 15.50 -0.28
C PHE A 77 -14.13 15.91 -1.73
N GLY A 78 -13.65 15.14 -2.72
CA GLY A 78 -13.99 15.34 -4.12
C GLY A 78 -15.46 15.05 -4.45
N ALA A 79 -16.12 14.17 -3.69
CA ALA A 79 -17.54 13.88 -3.81
C ALA A 79 -18.42 14.94 -3.15
N MET A 80 -18.04 15.39 -1.96
CA MET A 80 -18.74 16.47 -1.26
C MET A 80 -18.64 17.80 -2.01
N ARG A 81 -17.55 18.08 -2.74
CA ARG A 81 -17.45 19.26 -3.61
C ARG A 81 -18.24 19.19 -4.92
N ALA A 82 -18.68 18.01 -5.35
CA ALA A 82 -19.44 17.83 -6.59
C ALA A 82 -20.96 17.92 -6.39
N GLN A 83 -21.43 18.15 -5.16
CA GLN A 83 -22.85 18.26 -4.82
C GLN A 83 -23.38 19.69 -4.61
N PRO A 84 -22.60 20.71 -4.18
CA PRO A 84 -23.18 21.97 -3.75
C PRO A 84 -23.49 22.97 -4.89
N GLU A 85 -23.09 22.73 -6.14
CA GLU A 85 -23.27 23.71 -7.24
C GLU A 85 -24.10 23.19 -8.43
N ASP A 86 -24.45 21.90 -8.49
CA ASP A 86 -25.20 21.33 -9.63
C ASP A 86 -26.74 21.37 -9.46
N GLU A 87 -27.25 22.01 -8.39
CA GLU A 87 -28.69 22.18 -8.12
C GLU A 87 -29.17 23.65 -8.31
N GLN A 88 -28.36 24.54 -8.88
CA GLN A 88 -28.75 25.94 -9.13
C GLN A 88 -28.46 26.43 -10.55
N GLU A 89 -28.76 25.66 -11.61
CA GLU A 89 -29.03 26.23 -12.95
C GLU A 89 -30.11 25.43 -13.70
#